data_AF-A0A8R2D5A5-F1
#
_entry.id   AF-A0A8R2D5A5-F1
#
_cell.length_a   1.000
_cell.length_b   1.000
_cell.length_c   1.000
_cell.angle_alpha   90.00
_cell.angle_beta   90.00
_cell.angle_gamma   90.00
#
_symmetry.space_group_name_H-M   'P 1'
#
loop_
_entity.id
_entity.type
_entity.pdbx_description
1 polymer ?
#
loop_
_entity_poly.entity_id
_entity_poly.type
_entity_poly.pdbx_seq_one_letter_code
_entity_poly.pdbx_strand_id
1 'polypeptide(L)'
;MADNCCVSQNDNFICGVVEGFYGRPWTTEQRKDLFQKLKKWGVGCYVYAPKDDYKHRAYWRDLYTVEEAEQLGGLISAARDCGVTLYYALSPGLDMTYSSQKEIATLKRKLDQVAQCGCKAFALLFDDIEPDMSPADKEVFQSFAHAQVSITNEIFQHLGQPKFLVCPTQYCSARAVPNVQNSDYLNTLGSKLAPQIDIMWTGQKVISRSLTTESIREITEVLRRPPVIWDNLHANDYDQKRVFLGPYQGRSPDLISQLRGVLTNPNCEYGANFVAIHTLAQWSKCTSDPPLITHDNESMKLETESDEEGIIDLPENIYHSRRALRIAIKEWIPEFRRQKQAHGPIIKPQPTISIMSPVAIPLASFNTCMATSTTTITTSTSTAPLSLSTTNNVESISSATVNGSPTNVLQTAVAVTLNPPLVIMNSLVSESKVISEPMDCNMSPAPSPQSSDTAMNTDNGSSVSMQVETPSPSVDMVVDVIQDQKHSYERDLTEEDLLLMCDLFYLPFEHGPQSVQYLTEFNWLKSNAYLVSNENLRKSKKKDSTDSKPEIEEWYERAKRMDELTEQVNELFQRLTFSANRELVHDLYPYVWDVRCVISLLNFYVKWLSEGHFPQSITNYTLGSYT
;
A
#
# COMPACT_ATOMS: atom_id res chain seq x y z
N MET A 1 -7.46 -28.93 39.79
CA MET A 1 -6.36 -29.64 39.10
C MET A 1 -6.99 -30.43 37.98
N ALA A 2 -6.89 -29.90 36.77
CA ALA A 2 -7.32 -30.47 35.50
C ALA A 2 -6.59 -29.61 34.47
N ASP A 3 -5.38 -30.03 34.12
CA ASP A 3 -4.45 -29.17 33.39
C ASP A 3 -4.81 -29.19 31.90
N ASN A 4 -5.12 -28.02 31.35
CA ASN A 4 -5.37 -27.84 29.91
C ASN A 4 -4.05 -28.04 29.15
N CYS A 5 -3.73 -29.30 28.84
CA CYS A 5 -2.61 -29.67 27.99
C CYS A 5 -2.92 -29.41 26.51
N CYS A 6 -3.19 -28.15 26.16
CA CYS A 6 -3.15 -27.71 24.78
C CYS A 6 -1.68 -27.75 24.33
N VAL A 7 -1.38 -28.65 23.38
CA VAL A 7 0.00 -28.96 22.96
C VAL A 7 0.64 -27.73 22.31
N SER A 8 1.94 -27.56 22.54
CA SER A 8 2.76 -26.43 22.10
C SER A 8 2.59 -26.10 20.61
N GLN A 9 2.11 -24.89 20.31
CA GLN A 9 2.42 -24.22 19.05
C GLN A 9 3.95 -23.95 18.98
N ASN A 10 4.47 -23.74 17.77
CA ASN A 10 5.91 -23.52 17.58
C ASN A 10 6.41 -22.22 18.25
N ASP A 11 7.08 -22.33 19.41
CA ASP A 11 7.78 -21.24 20.12
C ASP A 11 8.81 -20.45 19.28
N ASN A 12 9.05 -20.88 18.04
CA ASN A 12 10.04 -20.34 17.12
C ASN A 12 9.48 -20.04 15.71
N PHE A 13 8.16 -19.88 15.57
CA PHE A 13 7.53 -19.37 14.35
C PHE A 13 7.48 -17.84 14.35
N ILE A 14 8.06 -17.20 13.32
CA ILE A 14 8.21 -15.74 13.24
C ILE A 14 6.92 -15.14 12.68
N CYS A 15 5.96 -14.78 13.53
CA CYS A 15 4.71 -14.13 13.11
C CYS A 15 4.57 -12.70 13.63
N GLY A 16 4.21 -11.77 12.73
CA GLY A 16 3.94 -10.38 13.08
C GLY A 16 4.08 -9.43 11.88
N VAL A 17 4.76 -8.29 12.09
CA VAL A 17 4.78 -7.17 11.14
C VAL A 17 6.21 -6.79 10.74
N VAL A 18 6.41 -6.41 9.49
CA VAL A 18 7.55 -5.62 9.04
C VAL A 18 7.05 -4.24 8.64
N GLU A 19 7.64 -3.19 9.22
CA GLU A 19 7.44 -1.82 8.76
C GLU A 19 8.46 -1.59 7.65
N GLY A 20 8.12 -1.96 6.41
CA GLY A 20 9.08 -2.10 5.31
C GLY A 20 8.70 -1.39 4.00
N PHE A 21 7.62 -0.61 4.02
CA PHE A 21 7.09 0.19 2.93
C PHE A 21 7.89 1.49 2.68
N TYR A 22 7.63 2.11 1.53
CA TYR A 22 8.06 3.47 1.18
C TYR A 22 7.04 4.52 1.66
N GLY A 23 7.49 5.75 1.91
CA GLY A 23 6.67 6.82 2.49
C GLY A 23 6.96 7.07 3.98
N ARG A 24 6.08 7.86 4.62
CA ARG A 24 6.25 8.32 6.01
C ARG A 24 6.34 7.12 6.99
N PRO A 25 7.47 6.94 7.70
CA PRO A 25 7.58 5.91 8.73
C PRO A 25 6.61 6.13 9.89
N TRP A 26 6.21 5.06 10.60
CA TRP A 26 5.35 5.17 11.77
C TRP A 26 6.05 5.89 12.93
N THR A 27 5.24 6.53 13.77
CA THR A 27 5.74 7.21 14.99
C THR A 27 6.04 6.21 16.11
N THR A 28 6.89 6.62 17.05
CA THR A 28 7.23 5.84 18.25
C THR A 28 6.00 5.41 19.06
N GLU A 29 4.95 6.24 19.14
CA GLU A 29 3.72 5.87 19.86
C GLU A 29 2.82 4.90 19.08
N GLN A 30 2.73 5.03 17.75
CA GLN A 30 2.05 4.05 16.90
C GLN A 30 2.70 2.67 16.98
N ARG A 31 4.04 2.62 17.02
CA ARG A 31 4.80 1.38 17.24
C ARG A 31 4.58 0.79 18.64
N LYS A 32 4.45 1.61 19.70
CA LYS A 32 4.08 1.14 21.05
C LYS A 32 2.65 0.59 21.10
N ASP A 33 1.67 1.27 20.49
CA ASP A 33 0.27 0.80 20.37
C ASP A 33 0.22 -0.51 19.55
N LEU A 34 1.07 -0.65 18.51
CA LEU A 34 1.27 -1.90 17.78
C LEU A 34 1.81 -3.03 18.67
N PHE A 35 2.85 -2.80 19.48
CA PHE A 35 3.40 -3.87 20.34
C PHE A 35 2.36 -4.38 21.35
N GLN A 36 1.49 -3.50 21.86
CA GLN A 36 0.36 -3.89 22.71
C GLN A 36 -0.69 -4.72 21.96
N LYS A 37 -1.00 -4.36 20.70
CA LYS A 37 -1.89 -5.11 19.82
C LYS A 37 -1.32 -6.49 19.44
N LEU A 38 -0.05 -6.57 19.04
CA LEU A 38 0.63 -7.84 18.75
C LEU A 38 0.58 -8.78 19.98
N LYS A 39 0.90 -8.27 21.17
CA LYS A 39 0.77 -8.99 22.45
C LYS A 39 -0.65 -9.49 22.70
N LYS A 40 -1.67 -8.62 22.54
CA LYS A 40 -3.09 -8.96 22.71
C LYS A 40 -3.51 -10.09 21.75
N TRP A 41 -3.03 -10.04 20.51
CA TRP A 41 -3.36 -11.01 19.48
C TRP A 41 -2.48 -12.28 19.50
N GLY A 42 -1.48 -12.37 20.38
CA GLY A 42 -0.63 -13.56 20.51
C GLY A 42 0.39 -13.74 19.39
N VAL A 43 0.80 -12.65 18.72
CA VAL A 43 1.86 -12.63 17.71
C VAL A 43 3.07 -11.82 18.20
N GLY A 44 4.27 -12.21 17.79
CA GLY A 44 5.49 -11.98 18.59
C GLY A 44 6.66 -11.29 17.89
N CYS A 45 6.51 -10.79 16.66
CA CYS A 45 7.61 -10.20 15.90
C CYS A 45 7.27 -8.82 15.32
N TYR A 46 8.26 -7.92 15.34
CA TYR A 46 8.25 -6.66 14.62
C TYR A 46 9.62 -6.43 13.97
N VAL A 47 9.66 -6.05 12.70
CA VAL A 47 10.90 -5.70 11.99
C VAL A 47 10.90 -4.22 11.64
N TYR A 48 11.90 -3.50 12.17
CA TYR A 48 12.17 -2.10 11.85
C TYR A 48 12.92 -2.03 10.51
N ALA A 49 12.21 -1.76 9.41
CA ALA A 49 12.78 -1.63 8.07
C ALA A 49 12.26 -0.42 7.23
N PRO A 50 11.86 0.73 7.83
CA PRO A 50 11.18 1.80 7.09
C PRO A 50 12.11 2.41 6.02
N LYS A 51 11.72 2.32 4.74
CA LYS A 51 12.60 2.63 3.60
C LYS A 51 13.14 4.06 3.61
N ASP A 52 12.29 5.01 4.02
CA ASP A 52 12.60 6.45 4.04
C ASP A 52 13.15 6.94 5.39
N ASP A 53 13.44 6.05 6.36
CA ASP A 53 14.36 6.38 7.46
C ASP A 53 15.77 6.51 6.89
N TYR A 54 16.26 7.74 6.90
CA TYR A 54 17.55 8.11 6.36
C TYR A 54 18.71 7.28 6.93
N LYS A 55 18.65 6.87 8.21
CA LYS A 55 19.69 6.10 8.91
C LYS A 55 19.49 4.58 8.83
N HIS A 56 18.43 4.12 8.18
CA HIS A 56 18.19 2.71 7.84
C HIS A 56 18.75 2.35 6.45
N ARG A 57 18.60 3.24 5.46
CA ARG A 57 18.96 2.98 4.04
C ARG A 57 19.96 4.00 3.46
N ALA A 58 19.55 5.23 3.20
CA ALA A 58 20.34 6.21 2.44
C ALA A 58 21.70 6.59 3.10
N TYR A 59 21.72 6.72 4.42
CA TYR A 59 22.88 7.07 5.24
C TYR A 59 23.14 5.97 6.28
N TRP A 60 23.08 4.69 5.87
CA TRP A 60 23.25 3.52 6.74
C TRP A 60 24.57 3.53 7.55
N ARG A 61 25.60 4.23 7.06
CA ARG A 61 26.91 4.40 7.70
C ARG A 61 26.90 5.35 8.90
N ASP A 62 25.91 6.23 8.99
CA ASP A 62 25.83 7.24 10.05
C ASP A 62 25.28 6.62 11.33
N LEU A 63 25.99 6.88 12.43
CA LEU A 63 25.56 6.45 13.76
C LEU A 63 24.34 7.25 14.22
N TYR A 64 23.56 6.65 15.10
CA TYR A 64 22.51 7.36 15.80
C TYR A 64 23.10 8.40 16.76
N THR A 65 22.44 9.55 16.94
CA THR A 65 22.78 10.53 17.98
C THR A 65 22.43 9.97 19.37
N VAL A 66 22.73 10.72 20.44
CA VAL A 66 22.40 10.29 21.81
C VAL A 66 20.88 10.20 21.98
N GLU A 67 20.17 11.18 21.45
CA GLU A 67 18.71 11.33 21.51
C GLU A 67 18.02 10.23 20.68
N GLU A 68 18.51 9.98 19.46
CA GLU A 68 18.03 8.88 18.61
C GLU A 68 18.26 7.50 19.26
N ALA A 69 19.45 7.28 19.85
CA ALA A 69 19.77 6.04 20.53
C ALA A 69 18.91 5.82 21.79
N GLU A 70 18.58 6.88 22.53
CA GLU A 70 17.65 6.83 23.66
C GLU A 70 16.23 6.47 23.20
N GLN A 71 15.72 7.10 22.13
CA GLN A 71 14.41 6.76 21.55
C GLN A 71 14.37 5.31 21.05
N LEU A 72 15.44 4.84 20.38
CA LEU A 72 15.54 3.47 19.89
C LEU A 72 15.63 2.45 21.05
N GLY A 73 16.41 2.73 22.09
CA GLY A 73 16.48 1.89 23.30
C GLY A 73 15.17 1.84 24.09
N GLY A 74 14.43 2.95 24.11
CA GLY A 74 13.06 3.03 24.62
C GLY A 74 12.08 2.17 23.80
N LEU A 75 12.17 2.22 22.47
CA LEU A 75 11.36 1.41 21.56
C LEU A 75 11.64 -0.10 21.71
N ILE A 76 12.92 -0.48 21.73
CA ILE A 76 13.37 -1.86 21.98
C ILE A 76 12.87 -2.37 23.34
N SER A 77 12.90 -1.52 24.37
CA SER A 77 12.37 -1.86 25.69
C SER A 77 10.85 -2.06 25.68
N ALA A 78 10.09 -1.16 25.04
CA ALA A 78 8.64 -1.31 24.91
C ALA A 78 8.23 -2.59 24.15
N ALA A 79 8.99 -2.97 23.11
CA ALA A 79 8.78 -4.23 22.40
C ALA A 79 9.00 -5.45 23.32
N ARG A 80 10.15 -5.50 24.00
CA ARG A 80 10.51 -6.54 24.98
C ARG A 80 9.46 -6.69 26.09
N ASP A 81 8.99 -5.58 26.65
CA ASP A 81 8.04 -5.59 27.76
C ASP A 81 6.61 -5.97 27.29
N CYS A 82 6.36 -5.88 25.98
CA CYS A 82 5.21 -6.49 25.32
C CYS A 82 5.41 -7.97 24.94
N GLY A 83 6.62 -8.52 25.03
CA GLY A 83 6.95 -9.87 24.56
C GLY A 83 7.27 -9.95 23.05
N VAL A 84 7.38 -8.80 22.38
CA VAL A 84 7.66 -8.70 20.94
C VAL A 84 9.17 -8.74 20.68
N THR A 85 9.61 -9.65 19.82
CA THR A 85 10.96 -9.66 19.27
C THR A 85 11.08 -8.56 18.22
N LEU A 86 11.73 -7.44 18.58
CA LEU A 86 12.13 -6.40 17.63
C LEU A 86 13.40 -6.83 16.89
N TYR A 87 13.32 -6.94 15.56
CA TYR A 87 14.46 -7.07 14.67
C TYR A 87 14.84 -5.70 14.13
N TYR A 88 16.10 -5.29 14.30
CA TYR A 88 16.63 -4.10 13.65
C TYR A 88 17.17 -4.45 12.26
N ALA A 89 16.55 -3.93 11.20
CA ALA A 89 17.03 -4.11 9.83
C ALA A 89 17.91 -2.94 9.37
N LEU A 90 18.80 -3.22 8.42
CA LEU A 90 19.61 -2.22 7.72
C LEU A 90 19.72 -2.55 6.23
N SER A 91 19.64 -1.53 5.36
CA SER A 91 19.75 -1.67 3.90
C SER A 91 21.04 -1.05 3.35
N PRO A 92 22.22 -1.66 3.54
CA PRO A 92 23.49 -1.11 3.04
C PRO A 92 23.70 -1.28 1.52
N GLY A 93 22.87 -2.10 0.85
CA GLY A 93 23.14 -2.62 -0.49
C GLY A 93 23.18 -1.61 -1.64
N LEU A 94 22.77 -0.35 -1.43
CA LEU A 94 22.74 0.68 -2.49
C LEU A 94 24.13 1.14 -2.93
N ASP A 95 25.08 1.22 -2.01
CA ASP A 95 26.40 1.83 -2.27
C ASP A 95 27.56 1.19 -1.48
N MET A 96 27.33 0.05 -0.83
CA MET A 96 28.36 -0.67 -0.08
C MET A 96 29.37 -1.35 -1.02
N THR A 97 30.66 -1.03 -0.87
CA THR A 97 31.76 -1.84 -1.41
C THR A 97 32.01 -3.02 -0.47
N TYR A 98 31.53 -4.21 -0.84
CA TYR A 98 31.49 -5.41 0.01
C TYR A 98 32.89 -5.89 0.46
N SER A 99 33.90 -5.67 -0.37
CA SER A 99 35.32 -6.01 -0.14
C SER A 99 36.07 -5.01 0.74
N SER A 100 35.50 -3.83 0.99
CA SER A 100 36.15 -2.76 1.72
C SER A 100 36.06 -2.98 3.23
N GLN A 101 37.16 -3.37 3.87
CA GLN A 101 37.21 -3.58 5.33
C GLN A 101 36.75 -2.35 6.14
N LYS A 102 36.85 -1.14 5.57
CA LYS A 102 36.31 0.11 6.15
C LYS A 102 34.78 0.12 6.20
N GLU A 103 34.11 -0.39 5.16
CA GLU A 103 32.66 -0.54 5.10
C GLU A 103 32.21 -1.63 6.07
N ILE A 104 32.90 -2.77 6.10
CA ILE A 104 32.65 -3.86 7.07
C ILE A 104 32.77 -3.34 8.52
N ALA A 105 33.83 -2.60 8.84
CA ALA A 105 34.02 -2.01 10.16
C ALA A 105 32.97 -0.92 10.50
N THR A 106 32.44 -0.23 9.49
CA THR A 106 31.35 0.75 9.67
C THR A 106 30.01 0.07 9.92
N LEU A 107 29.70 -0.99 9.17
CA LEU A 107 28.52 -1.84 9.36
C LEU A 107 28.50 -2.48 10.75
N LYS A 108 29.63 -3.04 11.19
CA LYS A 108 29.82 -3.56 12.56
C LYS A 108 29.52 -2.48 13.61
N ARG A 109 30.23 -1.35 13.54
CA ARG A 109 30.08 -0.21 14.48
C ARG A 109 28.64 0.33 14.57
N LYS A 110 27.89 0.36 13.46
CA LYS A 110 26.47 0.74 13.41
C LYS A 110 25.58 -0.28 14.15
N LEU A 111 25.79 -1.57 13.90
CA LEU A 111 24.99 -2.64 14.53
C LEU A 111 25.37 -2.84 16.01
N ASP A 112 26.64 -2.65 16.37
CA ASP A 112 27.14 -2.65 17.75
C ASP A 112 26.46 -1.55 18.58
N GLN A 113 26.24 -0.36 18.01
CA GLN A 113 25.49 0.72 18.68
C GLN A 113 24.05 0.28 18.99
N VAL A 114 23.37 -0.39 18.05
CA VAL A 114 21.99 -0.85 18.24
C VAL A 114 21.91 -2.06 19.19
N ALA A 115 22.95 -2.91 19.22
CA ALA A 115 23.10 -3.94 20.24
C ALA A 115 23.28 -3.33 21.65
N GLN A 116 24.04 -2.23 21.77
CA GLN A 116 24.19 -1.47 23.02
C GLN A 116 22.88 -0.79 23.46
N CYS A 117 21.99 -0.45 22.53
CA CYS A 117 20.61 -0.02 22.82
C CYS A 117 19.70 -1.17 23.32
N GLY A 118 20.24 -2.39 23.44
CA GLY A 118 19.54 -3.57 23.97
C GLY A 118 18.94 -4.50 22.90
N CYS A 119 19.18 -4.26 21.61
CA CYS A 119 18.65 -5.09 20.54
C CYS A 119 19.31 -6.48 20.52
N LYS A 120 18.52 -7.52 20.20
CA LYS A 120 18.97 -8.94 20.18
C LYS A 120 18.61 -9.71 18.91
N ALA A 121 18.04 -9.01 17.92
CA ALA A 121 17.67 -9.61 16.64
C ALA A 121 17.91 -8.58 15.52
N PHE A 122 18.42 -9.04 14.38
CA PHE A 122 18.94 -8.17 13.33
C PHE A 122 18.53 -8.65 11.94
N ALA A 123 18.58 -7.76 10.95
CA ALA A 123 18.42 -8.12 9.55
C ALA A 123 19.33 -7.30 8.62
N LEU A 124 19.78 -7.92 7.53
CA LEU A 124 20.38 -7.21 6.40
C LEU A 124 19.48 -7.36 5.18
N LEU A 125 19.14 -6.23 4.56
CA LEU A 125 18.24 -6.17 3.42
C LEU A 125 19.02 -5.75 2.17
N PHE A 126 18.97 -6.61 1.16
CA PHE A 126 19.54 -6.38 -0.17
C PHE A 126 18.44 -6.28 -1.23
N ASP A 127 17.26 -5.81 -0.82
CA ASP A 127 16.07 -5.57 -1.62
C ASP A 127 16.19 -4.30 -2.47
N ASP A 128 15.62 -4.30 -3.67
CA ASP A 128 15.52 -3.15 -4.57
C ASP A 128 16.86 -2.40 -4.78
N ILE A 129 17.87 -3.17 -5.16
CA ILE A 129 19.21 -2.74 -5.60
C ILE A 129 19.54 -3.40 -6.94
N GLU A 130 20.41 -2.78 -7.74
CA GLU A 130 20.91 -3.38 -8.96
C GLU A 130 21.92 -4.51 -8.65
N PRO A 131 21.93 -5.63 -9.41
CA PRO A 131 22.80 -6.77 -9.14
C PRO A 131 24.23 -6.62 -9.68
N ASP A 132 24.73 -5.38 -9.85
CA ASP A 132 26.11 -5.14 -10.25
C ASP A 132 27.04 -4.96 -9.04
N MET A 133 28.33 -5.27 -9.25
CA MET A 133 29.38 -5.16 -8.25
C MET A 133 30.40 -4.08 -8.63
N SER A 134 30.98 -3.41 -7.64
CA SER A 134 32.11 -2.51 -7.91
C SER A 134 33.30 -3.29 -8.53
N PRO A 135 34.22 -2.63 -9.26
CA PRO A 135 35.40 -3.30 -9.79
C PRO A 135 36.22 -4.03 -8.71
N ALA A 136 36.36 -3.44 -7.52
CA ALA A 136 37.04 -4.06 -6.39
C ALA A 136 36.31 -5.32 -5.86
N ASP A 137 34.98 -5.29 -5.82
CA ASP A 137 34.19 -6.45 -5.41
C ASP A 137 34.27 -7.60 -6.45
N LYS A 138 34.38 -7.26 -7.74
CA LYS A 138 34.60 -8.21 -8.84
C LYS A 138 35.98 -8.89 -8.82
N GLU A 139 36.99 -8.27 -8.18
CA GLU A 139 38.30 -8.89 -7.95
C GLU A 139 38.31 -9.88 -6.76
N VAL A 140 37.37 -9.73 -5.83
CA VAL A 140 37.34 -10.49 -4.56
C VAL A 140 36.24 -11.57 -4.53
N PHE A 141 35.08 -11.31 -5.11
CA PHE A 141 33.91 -12.20 -5.04
C PHE A 141 33.50 -12.78 -6.39
N GLN A 142 33.25 -14.09 -6.41
CA GLN A 142 32.86 -14.83 -7.62
C GLN A 142 31.47 -14.42 -8.16
N SER A 143 30.58 -13.91 -7.30
CA SER A 143 29.27 -13.39 -7.68
C SER A 143 28.69 -12.49 -6.58
N PHE A 144 27.65 -11.71 -6.91
CA PHE A 144 26.96 -10.82 -5.96
C PHE A 144 26.43 -11.57 -4.72
N ALA A 145 25.96 -12.81 -4.89
CA ALA A 145 25.56 -13.67 -3.79
C ALA A 145 26.73 -14.04 -2.86
N HIS A 146 27.94 -14.27 -3.39
CA HIS A 146 29.12 -14.52 -2.57
C HIS A 146 29.50 -13.29 -1.74
N ALA A 147 29.41 -12.09 -2.32
CA ALA A 147 29.65 -10.83 -1.60
C ALA A 147 28.66 -10.64 -0.44
N GLN A 148 27.36 -10.74 -0.71
CA GLN A 148 26.29 -10.59 0.28
C GLN A 148 26.34 -11.67 1.37
N VAL A 149 26.61 -12.93 1.02
CA VAL A 149 26.78 -14.01 2.00
C VAL A 149 28.02 -13.79 2.87
N SER A 150 29.15 -13.39 2.28
CA SER A 150 30.40 -13.18 3.02
C SER A 150 30.22 -12.12 4.10
N ILE A 151 29.66 -10.95 3.74
CA ILE A 151 29.42 -9.89 4.72
C ILE A 151 28.38 -10.31 5.76
N THR A 152 27.29 -10.97 5.36
CA THR A 152 26.24 -11.37 6.30
C THR A 152 26.76 -12.39 7.31
N ASN A 153 27.51 -13.40 6.86
CA ASN A 153 28.13 -14.38 7.75
C ASN A 153 29.13 -13.71 8.71
N GLU A 154 29.94 -12.74 8.25
CA GLU A 154 30.89 -12.02 9.13
C GLU A 154 30.16 -11.17 10.19
N ILE A 155 29.09 -10.47 9.81
CA ILE A 155 28.26 -9.68 10.74
C ILE A 155 27.53 -10.57 11.73
N PHE A 156 26.96 -11.69 11.28
CA PHE A 156 26.28 -12.68 12.12
C PHE A 156 27.23 -13.28 13.18
N GLN A 157 28.47 -13.61 12.80
CA GLN A 157 29.48 -14.08 13.73
C GLN A 157 29.94 -12.98 14.70
N HIS A 158 30.17 -11.75 14.20
CA HIS A 158 30.57 -10.59 15.01
C HIS A 158 29.56 -10.26 16.11
N LEU A 159 28.26 -10.29 15.80
CA LEU A 159 27.18 -10.03 16.76
C LEU A 159 26.86 -11.22 17.69
N GLY A 160 27.65 -12.31 17.65
CA GLY A 160 27.49 -13.45 18.56
C GLY A 160 26.37 -14.42 18.17
N GLN A 161 26.07 -14.56 16.87
CA GLN A 161 25.04 -15.45 16.31
C GLN A 161 23.61 -15.20 16.86
N PRO A 162 23.07 -13.96 16.79
CA PRO A 162 21.73 -13.62 17.27
C PRO A 162 20.64 -14.14 16.33
N LYS A 163 19.35 -13.94 16.67
CA LYS A 163 18.25 -14.12 15.69
C LYS A 163 18.50 -13.20 14.49
N PHE A 164 18.63 -13.75 13.28
CA PHE A 164 19.08 -12.99 12.11
C PHE A 164 18.24 -13.31 10.86
N LEU A 165 17.86 -12.26 10.12
CA LEU A 165 17.13 -12.36 8.86
C LEU A 165 17.93 -11.77 7.69
N VAL A 166 17.72 -12.30 6.48
CA VAL A 166 18.22 -11.69 5.23
C VAL A 166 17.07 -11.48 4.26
N CYS A 167 16.94 -10.28 3.70
CA CYS A 167 16.18 -10.09 2.46
C CYS A 167 17.15 -10.15 1.28
N PRO A 168 17.03 -11.16 0.39
CA PRO A 168 17.87 -11.26 -0.80
C PRO A 168 17.46 -10.26 -1.90
N THR A 169 18.33 -10.03 -2.87
CA THR A 169 18.00 -9.22 -4.06
C THR A 169 17.01 -9.94 -4.99
N GLN A 170 17.13 -11.26 -5.09
CA GLN A 170 16.10 -12.10 -5.72
C GLN A 170 15.13 -12.59 -4.64
N TYR A 171 14.17 -11.75 -4.21
CA TYR A 171 13.24 -12.05 -3.11
C TYR A 171 11.88 -12.64 -3.51
N CYS A 172 11.65 -12.90 -4.80
CA CYS A 172 10.45 -13.56 -5.30
C CYS A 172 10.73 -14.34 -6.60
N SER A 173 9.87 -15.29 -6.98
CA SER A 173 10.09 -16.11 -8.19
C SER A 173 10.25 -15.27 -9.46
N ALA A 174 9.50 -14.17 -9.60
CA ALA A 174 9.63 -13.23 -10.73
C ALA A 174 10.96 -12.44 -10.78
N ARG A 175 11.78 -12.47 -9.71
CA ARG A 175 13.15 -11.91 -9.68
C ARG A 175 14.22 -13.01 -9.74
N ALA A 176 13.85 -14.30 -9.74
CA ALA A 176 14.79 -15.40 -9.79
C ALA A 176 15.25 -15.66 -11.24
N VAL A 177 16.56 -15.55 -11.50
CA VAL A 177 17.12 -15.64 -12.85
C VAL A 177 17.98 -16.90 -12.98
N PRO A 178 17.73 -17.79 -13.97
CA PRO A 178 16.65 -17.76 -14.97
C PRO A 178 15.29 -18.22 -14.44
N ASN A 179 15.27 -18.88 -13.28
CA ASN A 179 14.09 -19.28 -12.51
C ASN A 179 14.55 -19.63 -11.07
N VAL A 180 13.63 -20.02 -10.18
CA VAL A 180 13.94 -20.34 -8.76
C VAL A 180 14.98 -21.46 -8.65
N GLN A 181 14.69 -22.62 -9.23
CA GLN A 181 15.51 -23.84 -9.11
C GLN A 181 16.95 -23.64 -9.63
N ASN A 182 17.08 -22.96 -10.77
CA ASN A 182 18.34 -22.80 -11.50
C ASN A 182 19.05 -21.46 -11.22
N SER A 183 18.58 -20.67 -10.25
CA SER A 183 19.27 -19.42 -9.88
C SER A 183 20.56 -19.72 -9.14
N ASP A 184 21.70 -19.39 -9.75
CA ASP A 184 23.02 -19.43 -9.11
C ASP A 184 23.09 -18.53 -7.87
N TYR A 185 22.36 -17.41 -7.89
CA TYR A 185 22.26 -16.48 -6.77
C TYR A 185 21.57 -17.15 -5.57
N LEU A 186 20.40 -17.76 -5.77
CA LEU A 186 19.65 -18.43 -4.70
C LEU A 186 20.34 -19.71 -4.23
N ASN A 187 20.94 -20.48 -5.14
CA ASN A 187 21.74 -21.66 -4.78
C ASN A 187 23.01 -21.29 -4.00
N THR A 188 23.66 -20.17 -4.31
CA THR A 188 24.78 -19.65 -3.51
C THR A 188 24.29 -19.26 -2.11
N LEU A 189 23.18 -18.52 -2.01
CA LEU A 189 22.60 -18.11 -0.73
C LEU A 189 22.22 -19.32 0.16
N GLY A 190 21.51 -20.30 -0.40
CA GLY A 190 21.13 -21.53 0.30
C GLY A 190 22.33 -22.39 0.73
N SER A 191 23.40 -22.44 -0.08
CA SER A 191 24.57 -23.30 0.16
C SER A 191 25.69 -22.67 0.99
N LYS A 192 25.77 -21.33 1.09
CA LYS A 192 26.89 -20.61 1.73
C LYS A 192 26.49 -19.77 2.95
N LEU A 193 25.23 -19.34 3.06
CA LEU A 193 24.76 -18.59 4.23
C LEU A 193 24.69 -19.52 5.45
N ALA A 194 25.04 -19.01 6.64
CA ALA A 194 25.00 -19.80 7.87
C ALA A 194 23.59 -20.38 8.12
N PRO A 195 23.43 -21.69 8.44
CA PRO A 195 22.12 -22.34 8.52
C PRO A 195 21.14 -21.75 9.55
N GLN A 196 21.64 -20.98 10.52
CA GLN A 196 20.87 -20.30 11.56
C GLN A 196 20.28 -18.94 11.10
N ILE A 197 20.64 -18.48 9.90
CA ILE A 197 20.11 -17.24 9.32
C ILE A 197 18.91 -17.58 8.45
N ASP A 198 17.73 -17.14 8.86
CA ASP A 198 16.50 -17.35 8.11
C ASP A 198 16.40 -16.32 6.96
N ILE A 199 15.78 -16.70 5.84
CA ILE A 199 15.75 -15.92 4.60
C ILE A 199 14.31 -15.46 4.30
N MET A 200 14.16 -14.18 3.96
CA MET A 200 12.89 -13.57 3.59
C MET A 200 12.52 -13.86 2.12
N TRP A 201 11.22 -14.04 1.85
CA TRP A 201 10.68 -14.31 0.51
C TRP A 201 9.26 -13.74 0.37
N THR A 202 8.91 -13.09 -0.74
CA THR A 202 7.56 -12.53 -0.95
C THR A 202 6.63 -13.43 -1.77
N GLY A 203 7.10 -14.62 -2.15
CA GLY A 203 6.36 -15.58 -2.97
C GLY A 203 6.69 -15.51 -4.45
N GLN A 204 5.68 -15.66 -5.30
CA GLN A 204 5.85 -15.72 -6.75
C GLN A 204 6.13 -14.33 -7.36
N LYS A 205 5.63 -13.27 -6.73
CA LYS A 205 5.79 -11.86 -7.12
C LYS A 205 6.09 -11.01 -5.88
N VAL A 206 6.42 -9.73 -6.07
CA VAL A 206 6.54 -8.75 -4.97
C VAL A 206 5.26 -8.72 -4.12
N ILE A 207 4.10 -8.71 -4.80
CA ILE A 207 2.76 -8.87 -4.21
C ILE A 207 2.17 -10.15 -4.80
N SER A 208 2.05 -11.20 -3.99
CA SER A 208 1.52 -12.50 -4.43
C SER A 208 0.00 -12.58 -4.21
N ARG A 209 -0.78 -12.95 -5.24
CA ARG A 209 -2.22 -13.23 -5.11
C ARG A 209 -2.47 -14.43 -4.19
N SER A 210 -1.68 -15.48 -4.36
CA SER A 210 -1.70 -16.69 -3.55
C SER A 210 -0.30 -17.24 -3.33
N LEU A 211 -0.08 -17.94 -2.22
CA LEU A 211 1.09 -18.79 -2.00
C LEU A 211 0.62 -20.25 -2.01
N THR A 212 1.29 -21.11 -2.79
CA THR A 212 0.95 -22.54 -2.85
C THR A 212 2.05 -23.38 -2.19
N THR A 213 1.66 -24.55 -1.68
CA THR A 213 2.54 -25.54 -1.06
C THR A 213 3.69 -26.00 -1.98
N GLU A 214 3.47 -25.98 -3.29
CA GLU A 214 4.44 -26.36 -4.32
C GLU A 214 5.50 -25.26 -4.48
N SER A 215 5.07 -23.99 -4.59
CA SER A 215 6.00 -22.84 -4.56
C SER A 215 6.72 -22.70 -3.21
N ILE A 216 6.03 -23.08 -2.12
CA ILE A 216 6.54 -23.53 -0.81
C ILE A 216 7.87 -24.29 -0.88
N ARG A 217 7.74 -25.51 -1.42
CA ARG A 217 8.78 -26.54 -1.48
C ARG A 217 9.90 -26.17 -2.45
N GLU A 218 9.56 -25.65 -3.62
CA GLU A 218 10.55 -25.24 -4.64
C GLU A 218 11.59 -24.27 -4.07
N ILE A 219 11.17 -23.19 -3.41
CA ILE A 219 12.12 -22.24 -2.82
C ILE A 219 12.84 -22.84 -1.60
N THR A 220 12.17 -23.70 -0.83
CA THR A 220 12.74 -24.36 0.35
C THR A 220 13.89 -25.32 -0.02
N GLU A 221 13.80 -26.02 -1.15
CA GLU A 221 14.87 -26.89 -1.67
C GLU A 221 16.11 -26.08 -2.08
N VAL A 222 15.92 -24.94 -2.75
CA VAL A 222 17.03 -24.06 -3.20
C VAL A 222 17.70 -23.35 -2.02
N LEU A 223 16.91 -22.76 -1.12
CA LEU A 223 17.39 -22.07 0.08
C LEU A 223 17.88 -23.02 1.18
N ARG A 224 17.49 -24.30 1.13
CA ARG A 224 17.87 -25.37 2.07
C ARG A 224 17.45 -25.07 3.52
N ARG A 225 16.38 -24.28 3.68
CA ARG A 225 15.67 -23.95 4.92
C ARG A 225 14.30 -23.36 4.59
N PRO A 226 13.27 -23.56 5.44
CA PRO A 226 11.98 -22.89 5.32
C PRO A 226 12.16 -21.36 5.28
N PRO A 227 11.54 -20.63 4.34
CA PRO A 227 11.63 -19.18 4.29
C PRO A 227 10.74 -18.52 5.37
N VAL A 228 11.05 -17.26 5.68
CA VAL A 228 10.11 -16.32 6.31
C VAL A 228 9.40 -15.57 5.20
N ILE A 229 8.06 -15.56 5.19
CA ILE A 229 7.35 -14.74 4.22
C ILE A 229 7.43 -13.26 4.62
N TRP A 230 7.86 -12.40 3.71
CA TRP A 230 7.58 -10.96 3.74
C TRP A 230 6.32 -10.75 2.89
N ASP A 231 5.17 -10.51 3.52
CA ASP A 231 3.89 -10.53 2.83
C ASP A 231 3.35 -9.13 2.53
N ASN A 232 3.49 -8.69 1.28
CA ASN A 232 2.99 -7.41 0.79
C ASN A 232 1.49 -7.46 0.39
N LEU A 233 0.70 -8.44 0.84
CA LEU A 233 -0.75 -8.54 0.54
C LEU A 233 -1.53 -7.26 0.91
N HIS A 234 -1.07 -6.51 1.90
CA HIS A 234 -1.71 -5.31 2.41
C HIS A 234 -0.87 -4.03 2.23
N ALA A 235 0.26 -4.08 1.54
CA ALA A 235 1.05 -2.89 1.23
C ALA A 235 0.31 -2.01 0.21
N ASN A 236 0.36 -0.68 0.37
CA ASN A 236 -0.29 0.28 -0.56
C ASN A 236 0.64 1.40 -1.07
N ASP A 237 1.91 1.41 -0.68
CA ASP A 237 2.92 2.42 -1.04
C ASP A 237 3.11 2.64 -2.56
N TYR A 238 2.79 1.63 -3.36
CA TYR A 238 2.85 1.67 -4.83
C TYR A 238 1.66 2.36 -5.52
N ASP A 239 0.55 2.66 -4.82
CA ASP A 239 -0.63 3.33 -5.40
C ASP A 239 -1.38 4.19 -4.37
N GLN A 240 -1.22 5.51 -4.48
CA GLN A 240 -1.80 6.53 -3.59
C GLN A 240 -3.33 6.48 -3.48
N LYS A 241 -4.05 5.84 -4.43
CA LYS A 241 -5.52 5.70 -4.38
C LYS A 241 -5.98 4.44 -3.67
N ARG A 242 -5.07 3.56 -3.22
CA ARG A 242 -5.42 2.26 -2.61
C ARG A 242 -5.12 2.24 -1.11
N VAL A 243 -5.96 1.51 -0.41
CA VAL A 243 -5.77 1.06 0.98
C VAL A 243 -6.46 -0.32 1.08
N PHE A 244 -5.93 -1.19 1.93
CA PHE A 244 -6.35 -2.59 2.02
C PHE A 244 -6.79 -2.92 3.44
N LEU A 245 -8.11 -3.00 3.58
CA LEU A 245 -8.88 -3.28 4.79
C LEU A 245 -9.53 -4.68 4.76
N GLY A 246 -9.33 -5.45 3.68
CA GLY A 246 -9.79 -6.83 3.58
C GLY A 246 -8.98 -7.81 4.45
N PRO A 247 -9.49 -9.03 4.66
CA PRO A 247 -8.83 -10.06 5.48
C PRO A 247 -7.58 -10.64 4.81
N TYR A 248 -6.67 -11.20 5.61
CA TYR A 248 -5.55 -12.01 5.12
C TYR A 248 -6.07 -13.23 4.33
N GLN A 249 -5.60 -13.44 3.09
CA GLN A 249 -6.20 -14.41 2.16
C GLN A 249 -5.21 -14.93 1.11
N GLY A 250 -5.48 -16.11 0.54
CA GLY A 250 -4.67 -16.74 -0.51
C GLY A 250 -3.43 -17.49 0.02
N ARG A 251 -3.35 -17.71 1.33
CA ARG A 251 -2.29 -18.48 2.00
C ARG A 251 -2.98 -19.56 2.83
N SER A 252 -2.87 -20.81 2.42
CA SER A 252 -3.41 -21.94 3.18
C SER A 252 -2.71 -22.04 4.55
N PRO A 253 -3.41 -22.31 5.66
CA PRO A 253 -2.77 -22.64 6.95
C PRO A 253 -1.81 -23.84 6.87
N ASP A 254 -1.96 -24.74 5.90
CA ASP A 254 -1.01 -25.85 5.64
C ASP A 254 0.43 -25.35 5.39
N LEU A 255 0.59 -24.09 4.94
CA LEU A 255 1.88 -23.43 4.76
C LEU A 255 2.61 -23.17 6.09
N ILE A 256 1.91 -23.04 7.22
CA ILE A 256 2.52 -22.77 8.53
C ILE A 256 3.54 -23.87 8.90
N SER A 257 3.27 -25.12 8.53
CA SER A 257 4.17 -26.26 8.72
C SER A 257 5.42 -26.25 7.82
N GLN A 258 5.42 -25.44 6.75
CA GLN A 258 6.43 -25.39 5.69
C GLN A 258 7.23 -24.07 5.69
N LEU A 259 6.96 -23.18 6.66
CA LEU A 259 7.55 -21.85 6.77
C LEU A 259 8.27 -21.67 8.12
N ARG A 260 9.26 -20.78 8.15
CA ARG A 260 9.81 -20.25 9.40
C ARG A 260 8.87 -19.21 10.02
N GLY A 261 8.11 -18.48 9.20
CA GLY A 261 7.26 -17.39 9.66
C GLY A 261 6.54 -16.64 8.54
N VAL A 262 5.72 -15.67 8.96
CA VAL A 262 5.05 -14.68 8.10
C VAL A 262 5.09 -13.32 8.79
N LEU A 263 5.68 -12.34 8.12
CA LEU A 263 5.73 -10.94 8.50
C LEU A 263 4.96 -10.14 7.44
N THR A 264 3.82 -9.56 7.79
CA THR A 264 3.11 -8.69 6.84
C THR A 264 3.79 -7.32 6.74
N ASN A 265 3.93 -6.82 5.51
CA ASN A 265 4.18 -5.41 5.22
C ASN A 265 2.82 -4.80 4.84
N PRO A 266 2.16 -4.05 5.74
CA PRO A 266 0.78 -3.61 5.54
C PRO A 266 0.76 -2.16 4.99
N ASN A 267 -0.38 -1.47 5.09
CA ASN A 267 -0.54 -0.12 4.58
C ASN A 267 0.37 0.88 5.31
N CYS A 268 0.71 1.99 4.65
CA CYS A 268 1.41 3.12 5.26
C CYS A 268 0.61 3.71 6.44
N GLU A 269 -0.70 3.81 6.28
CA GLU A 269 -1.65 4.39 7.23
C GLU A 269 -1.83 3.46 8.44
N TYR A 270 -1.31 3.86 9.61
CA TYR A 270 -1.26 3.01 10.79
C TYR A 270 -2.65 2.50 11.23
N GLY A 271 -3.66 3.36 11.19
CA GLY A 271 -5.03 3.05 11.58
C GLY A 271 -5.73 2.05 10.66
N ALA A 272 -5.37 1.99 9.38
CA ALA A 272 -5.95 1.05 8.40
C ALA A 272 -5.56 -0.41 8.69
N ASN A 273 -4.44 -0.63 9.38
CA ASN A 273 -3.82 -1.96 9.49
C ASN A 273 -4.45 -2.91 10.52
N PHE A 274 -5.54 -2.50 11.19
CA PHE A 274 -6.18 -3.31 12.21
C PHE A 274 -6.63 -4.67 11.65
N VAL A 275 -7.37 -4.69 10.54
CA VAL A 275 -7.86 -5.94 9.92
C VAL A 275 -6.72 -6.79 9.39
N ALA A 276 -5.76 -6.20 8.67
CA ALA A 276 -4.62 -6.90 8.10
C ALA A 276 -3.83 -7.71 9.15
N ILE A 277 -3.48 -7.08 10.27
CA ILE A 277 -2.67 -7.68 11.32
C ILE A 277 -3.51 -8.62 12.22
N HIS A 278 -4.76 -8.26 12.52
CA HIS A 278 -5.67 -9.11 13.31
C HIS A 278 -5.99 -10.42 12.58
N THR A 279 -6.34 -10.36 11.30
CA THR A 279 -6.68 -11.56 10.51
C THR A 279 -5.47 -12.45 10.24
N LEU A 280 -4.26 -11.89 10.08
CA LEU A 280 -3.01 -12.66 10.10
C LEU A 280 -2.81 -13.40 11.44
N ALA A 281 -3.09 -12.74 12.57
CA ALA A 281 -2.98 -13.33 13.91
C ALA A 281 -4.11 -14.32 14.27
N GLN A 282 -5.20 -14.36 13.49
CA GLN A 282 -6.17 -15.46 13.50
C GLN A 282 -5.65 -16.63 12.65
N TRP A 283 -5.22 -16.34 11.41
CA TRP A 283 -4.65 -17.32 10.48
C TRP A 283 -3.50 -18.12 11.10
N SER A 284 -2.57 -17.47 11.79
CA SER A 284 -1.39 -18.11 12.38
C SER A 284 -1.67 -19.11 13.50
N LYS A 285 -2.93 -19.23 13.94
CA LYS A 285 -3.39 -20.20 14.96
C LYS A 285 -4.18 -21.36 14.36
N CYS A 286 -4.63 -21.23 13.12
CA CYS A 286 -5.37 -22.25 12.40
C CYS A 286 -4.44 -23.37 11.89
N THR A 287 -5.00 -24.52 11.56
CA THR A 287 -4.25 -25.69 11.06
C THR A 287 -4.65 -26.10 9.65
N SER A 288 -5.80 -25.64 9.15
CA SER A 288 -6.38 -26.08 7.88
C SER A 288 -7.32 -25.01 7.30
N ASP A 289 -7.52 -25.05 5.98
CA ASP A 289 -8.63 -24.37 5.31
C ASP A 289 -9.98 -25.07 5.61
N PRO A 290 -11.14 -24.42 5.37
CA PRO A 290 -12.44 -25.09 5.42
C PRO A 290 -12.51 -26.24 4.41
N PRO A 291 -13.32 -27.29 4.67
CA PRO A 291 -13.56 -28.34 3.68
C PRO A 291 -14.07 -27.71 2.38
N LEU A 292 -13.53 -28.13 1.24
CA LEU A 292 -14.02 -27.72 -0.07
C LEU A 292 -15.46 -28.20 -0.23
N ILE A 293 -16.42 -27.31 0.02
CA ILE A 293 -17.82 -27.52 -0.35
C ILE A 293 -17.85 -27.47 -1.88
N THR A 294 -17.96 -28.64 -2.50
CA THR A 294 -18.05 -28.79 -3.96
C THR A 294 -19.42 -28.32 -4.45
N HIS A 295 -19.62 -27.01 -4.47
CA HIS A 295 -20.66 -26.39 -5.27
C HIS A 295 -20.22 -26.36 -6.72
N ASP A 296 -20.68 -27.35 -7.49
CA ASP A 296 -20.53 -27.40 -8.94
C ASP A 296 -21.23 -26.19 -9.61
N ASN A 297 -20.51 -25.08 -9.78
CA ASN A 297 -20.67 -24.10 -10.87
C ASN A 297 -19.61 -22.98 -10.78
N GLU A 298 -18.92 -22.72 -11.89
CA GLU A 298 -18.07 -21.51 -12.06
C GLU A 298 -18.94 -20.27 -12.32
N SER A 299 -19.70 -19.83 -11.32
CA SER A 299 -20.45 -18.58 -11.37
C SER A 299 -20.29 -17.79 -10.07
N MET A 300 -20.23 -16.46 -10.18
CA MET A 300 -20.08 -15.56 -9.03
C MET A 300 -21.32 -15.62 -8.13
N LYS A 301 -21.36 -16.57 -7.20
CA LYS A 301 -22.33 -16.55 -6.10
C LYS A 301 -21.86 -15.50 -5.09
N LEU A 302 -22.52 -14.35 -5.10
CA LEU A 302 -22.45 -13.40 -3.99
C LEU A 302 -22.78 -14.17 -2.70
N GLU A 303 -21.96 -14.05 -1.66
CA GLU A 303 -22.30 -14.59 -0.33
C GLU A 303 -23.62 -13.94 0.09
N THR A 304 -24.67 -14.75 0.24
CA THR A 304 -26.00 -14.27 0.66
C THR A 304 -26.11 -14.31 2.17
N GLU A 305 -27.02 -13.53 2.76
CA GLU A 305 -27.32 -13.56 4.21
C GLU A 305 -27.60 -15.00 4.71
N SER A 306 -28.22 -15.84 3.85
CA SER A 306 -28.46 -17.26 4.13
C SER A 306 -27.23 -18.18 4.08
N ASP A 307 -26.10 -17.75 3.52
CA ASP A 307 -24.83 -18.48 3.58
C ASP A 307 -24.08 -18.19 4.92
N GLU A 308 -24.48 -17.16 5.68
CA GLU A 308 -23.71 -16.66 6.82
C GLU A 308 -23.87 -17.48 8.11
N GLU A 309 -25.05 -18.08 8.36
CA GLU A 309 -25.28 -18.88 9.57
C GLU A 309 -24.30 -20.05 9.67
N GLY A 310 -23.92 -20.66 8.54
CA GLY A 310 -22.95 -21.76 8.48
C GLY A 310 -21.49 -21.35 8.70
N ILE A 311 -21.15 -20.06 8.53
CA ILE A 311 -19.77 -19.55 8.67
C ILE A 311 -19.40 -19.35 10.16
N ILE A 312 -20.39 -19.18 11.03
CA ILE A 312 -20.19 -18.91 12.46
C ILE A 312 -19.71 -20.18 13.21
N ASP A 313 -20.30 -21.34 12.89
CA ASP A 313 -20.08 -22.63 13.58
C ASP A 313 -18.81 -23.40 13.13
N LEU A 314 -17.96 -22.80 12.30
CA LEU A 314 -16.69 -23.41 11.90
C LEU A 314 -15.77 -23.66 13.12
N PRO A 315 -15.07 -24.82 13.21
CA PRO A 315 -14.04 -25.05 14.23
C PRO A 315 -12.97 -23.94 14.30
N GLU A 316 -12.44 -23.66 15.49
CA GLU A 316 -11.44 -22.60 15.70
C GLU A 316 -10.12 -22.84 14.95
N ASN A 317 -9.80 -24.10 14.63
CA ASN A 317 -8.60 -24.46 13.88
C ASN A 317 -8.75 -24.29 12.35
N ILE A 318 -9.92 -23.82 11.88
CA ILE A 318 -10.22 -23.61 10.46
C ILE A 318 -10.25 -22.11 10.14
N TYR A 319 -9.43 -21.70 9.17
CA TYR A 319 -9.36 -20.29 8.76
C TYR A 319 -10.37 -19.95 7.65
N HIS A 320 -11.29 -19.03 7.92
CA HIS A 320 -12.23 -18.51 6.91
C HIS A 320 -12.14 -16.98 6.86
N SER A 321 -11.83 -16.41 5.71
CA SER A 321 -11.48 -14.98 5.59
C SER A 321 -12.64 -14.05 5.98
N ARG A 322 -13.87 -14.30 5.51
CA ARG A 322 -15.08 -13.52 5.92
C ARG A 322 -15.38 -13.59 7.42
N ARG A 323 -15.17 -14.76 8.05
CA ARG A 323 -15.30 -14.94 9.51
C ARG A 323 -14.25 -14.11 10.25
N ALA A 324 -13.00 -14.21 9.82
CA ALA A 324 -11.88 -13.48 10.40
C ALA A 324 -12.06 -11.96 10.27
N LEU A 325 -12.57 -11.48 9.12
CA LEU A 325 -12.95 -10.09 8.89
C LEU A 325 -13.99 -9.60 9.91
N ARG A 326 -15.09 -10.33 10.11
CA ARG A 326 -16.14 -9.97 11.09
C ARG A 326 -15.61 -9.92 12.52
N ILE A 327 -14.77 -10.88 12.92
CA ILE A 327 -14.13 -10.87 14.24
C ILE A 327 -13.20 -9.66 14.40
N ALA A 328 -12.40 -9.34 13.37
CA ALA A 328 -11.53 -8.16 13.39
C ALA A 328 -12.35 -6.85 13.45
N ILE A 329 -13.43 -6.71 12.68
CA ILE A 329 -14.31 -5.53 12.70
C ILE A 329 -14.95 -5.34 14.08
N LYS A 330 -15.48 -6.39 14.70
CA LYS A 330 -16.03 -6.35 16.08
C LYS A 330 -15.03 -5.84 17.11
N GLU A 331 -13.75 -6.18 16.94
CA GLU A 331 -12.68 -5.64 17.79
C GLU A 331 -12.15 -4.26 17.35
N TRP A 332 -12.47 -3.79 16.13
CA TRP A 332 -12.03 -2.50 15.59
C TRP A 332 -12.99 -1.35 15.95
N ILE A 333 -14.31 -1.58 16.01
CA ILE A 333 -15.32 -0.57 16.40
C ILE A 333 -14.92 0.23 17.67
N PRO A 334 -14.42 -0.40 18.77
CA PRO A 334 -13.97 0.33 19.95
C PRO A 334 -12.80 1.30 19.71
N GLU A 335 -11.94 1.06 18.71
CA GLU A 335 -10.82 1.94 18.39
C GLU A 335 -11.29 3.29 17.84
N PHE A 336 -12.41 3.35 17.10
CA PHE A 336 -13.01 4.60 16.61
C PHE A 336 -13.57 5.46 17.77
N ARG A 337 -13.95 4.82 18.89
CA ARG A 337 -14.42 5.47 20.12
C ARG A 337 -13.28 5.93 21.04
N ARG A 338 -12.02 5.49 20.84
CA ARG A 338 -10.86 5.95 21.65
C ARG A 338 -10.56 7.43 21.37
N GLN A 339 -10.57 8.27 22.40
CA GLN A 339 -10.13 9.66 22.26
C GLN A 339 -8.62 9.72 22.00
N LYS A 340 -8.25 9.99 20.75
CA LYS A 340 -6.88 10.35 20.32
C LYS A 340 -6.93 11.65 19.53
N GLN A 341 -6.08 12.61 19.90
CA GLN A 341 -5.95 13.89 19.20
C GLN A 341 -4.93 13.77 18.06
N ALA A 342 -5.39 13.89 16.82
CA ALA A 342 -4.52 14.04 15.66
C ALA A 342 -3.93 15.45 15.62
N HIS A 343 -2.61 15.52 15.44
CA HIS A 343 -1.86 16.78 15.31
C HIS A 343 -1.16 16.78 13.94
N GLY A 344 -1.83 17.36 12.95
CA GLY A 344 -1.39 17.38 11.55
C GLY A 344 -2.31 18.23 10.68
N PRO A 345 -1.83 18.79 9.57
CA PRO A 345 -2.73 19.35 8.56
C PRO A 345 -3.54 18.20 7.94
N ILE A 346 -4.85 18.39 7.80
CA ILE A 346 -5.65 17.50 6.93
C ILE A 346 -5.13 17.71 5.51
N ILE A 347 -4.45 16.71 4.96
CA ILE A 347 -3.94 16.75 3.59
C ILE A 347 -5.16 16.70 2.66
N LYS A 348 -5.56 17.87 2.15
CA LYS A 348 -6.51 17.96 1.03
C LYS A 348 -5.93 17.10 -0.11
N PRO A 349 -6.74 16.27 -0.81
CA PRO A 349 -6.25 15.48 -1.93
C PRO A 349 -5.60 16.44 -2.94
N GLN A 350 -4.30 16.24 -3.21
CA GLN A 350 -3.60 17.13 -4.13
C GLN A 350 -4.15 16.93 -5.54
N PRO A 351 -4.25 18.02 -6.34
CA PRO A 351 -4.62 17.88 -7.74
C PRO A 351 -3.62 16.94 -8.44
N THR A 352 -4.13 16.01 -9.24
CA THR A 352 -3.31 15.00 -9.92
C THR A 352 -2.17 15.64 -10.70
N ILE A 353 -0.94 15.48 -10.21
CA ILE A 353 0.26 15.87 -10.94
C ILE A 353 0.30 15.01 -12.21
N SER A 354 0.24 15.65 -13.37
CA SER A 354 0.33 14.96 -14.65
C SER A 354 1.74 14.38 -14.81
N ILE A 355 1.90 13.09 -14.48
CA ILE A 355 3.13 12.36 -14.72
C ILE A 355 3.40 12.39 -16.23
N MET A 356 4.46 13.08 -16.64
CA MET A 356 4.89 13.03 -18.03
C MET A 356 5.29 11.59 -18.36
N SER A 357 4.64 11.00 -19.36
CA SER A 357 4.87 9.60 -19.74
C SER A 357 6.36 9.32 -19.96
N PRO A 358 6.91 8.22 -19.41
CA PRO A 358 8.29 7.84 -19.70
C PRO A 358 8.47 7.68 -21.21
N VAL A 359 9.56 8.22 -21.73
CA VAL A 359 9.86 8.21 -23.17
C VAL A 359 9.90 6.77 -23.66
N ALA A 360 9.09 6.46 -24.67
CA ALA A 360 8.95 5.10 -25.19
C ALA A 360 10.27 4.60 -25.80
N ILE A 361 10.95 3.70 -25.09
CA ILE A 361 11.98 2.85 -25.68
C ILE A 361 11.27 1.90 -26.66
N PRO A 362 11.66 1.86 -27.95
CA PRO A 362 10.94 1.05 -28.94
C PRO A 362 11.18 -0.45 -28.68
N LEU A 363 10.15 -1.16 -28.20
CA LEU A 363 10.17 -2.62 -28.18
C LEU A 363 10.19 -3.15 -29.63
N ALA A 364 11.11 -4.08 -29.91
CA ALA A 364 11.07 -4.86 -31.14
C ALA A 364 9.87 -5.82 -31.11
N SER A 365 9.06 -5.82 -32.16
CA SER A 365 7.79 -6.56 -32.23
C SER A 365 8.00 -8.08 -32.30
N PHE A 366 7.79 -8.78 -31.18
CA PHE A 366 7.63 -10.23 -31.17
C PHE A 366 6.16 -10.59 -31.41
N ASN A 367 5.85 -11.03 -32.64
CA ASN A 367 4.51 -11.47 -33.01
C ASN A 367 4.09 -12.71 -32.20
N THR A 368 3.02 -12.59 -31.41
CA THR A 368 2.40 -13.72 -30.71
C THR A 368 1.35 -14.35 -31.62
N CYS A 369 1.65 -15.51 -32.19
CA CYS A 369 0.67 -16.36 -32.88
C CYS A 369 0.34 -17.58 -32.02
N MET A 370 -0.95 -17.78 -31.71
CA MET A 370 -1.43 -19.01 -31.09
C MET A 370 -1.25 -20.18 -32.05
N ALA A 371 -0.80 -21.32 -31.53
CA ALA A 371 -0.77 -22.59 -32.26
C ALA A 371 -1.16 -23.75 -31.33
N THR A 372 -2.39 -24.21 -31.45
CA THR A 372 -2.87 -25.46 -30.82
C THR A 372 -2.13 -26.65 -31.41
N SER A 373 -1.64 -27.56 -30.56
CA SER A 373 -0.86 -28.71 -31.00
C SER A 373 -1.70 -29.79 -31.69
N THR A 374 -1.32 -30.17 -32.92
CA THR A 374 -1.75 -31.44 -33.54
C THR A 374 -0.64 -32.01 -34.42
N THR A 375 -0.45 -33.33 -34.39
CA THR A 375 0.67 -34.04 -35.03
C THR A 375 0.44 -34.28 -36.53
N THR A 376 1.48 -34.28 -37.38
CA THR A 376 1.83 -35.36 -38.36
C THR A 376 3.01 -34.99 -39.32
N ILE A 377 4.17 -35.63 -39.08
CA ILE A 377 5.13 -36.29 -40.01
C ILE A 377 5.55 -35.64 -41.40
N THR A 378 6.88 -35.63 -41.64
CA THR A 378 7.67 -35.78 -42.92
C THR A 378 8.24 -34.60 -43.78
N THR A 379 9.54 -34.80 -44.13
CA THR A 379 10.32 -34.47 -45.37
C THR A 379 10.89 -33.08 -45.74
N SER A 380 12.24 -33.00 -45.65
CA SER A 380 13.25 -32.73 -46.72
C SER A 380 13.70 -31.32 -47.18
N THR A 381 14.99 -31.04 -46.89
CA THR A 381 16.11 -30.54 -47.77
C THR A 381 16.19 -29.10 -48.32
N SER A 382 17.24 -28.38 -47.87
CA SER A 382 18.22 -27.51 -48.60
C SER A 382 17.74 -26.39 -49.57
N THR A 383 18.36 -25.21 -49.69
CA THR A 383 19.81 -24.86 -49.80
C THR A 383 20.16 -23.47 -49.17
N ALA A 384 21.36 -22.91 -49.40
CA ALA A 384 21.93 -21.73 -48.70
C ALA A 384 22.42 -20.58 -49.67
N PRO A 385 23.47 -19.76 -49.40
CA PRO A 385 23.31 -18.36 -48.96
C PRO A 385 24.15 -17.27 -49.72
N LEU A 386 23.93 -15.98 -49.42
CA LEU A 386 24.79 -14.77 -49.60
C LEU A 386 24.31 -13.74 -48.53
N SER A 387 25.06 -13.00 -47.70
CA SER A 387 26.36 -12.27 -47.76
C SER A 387 26.30 -10.95 -48.57
N LEU A 388 26.96 -9.83 -48.21
CA LEU A 388 27.95 -9.48 -47.14
C LEU A 388 27.35 -8.40 -46.17
N SER A 389 27.99 -7.61 -45.28
CA SER A 389 29.40 -7.20 -45.01
C SER A 389 29.61 -6.72 -43.54
N THR A 390 30.86 -6.36 -43.17
CA THR A 390 31.26 -5.69 -41.90
C THR A 390 32.24 -4.54 -42.18
N THR A 391 32.33 -3.54 -41.27
CA THR A 391 33.61 -2.92 -40.86
C THR A 391 33.48 -2.08 -39.57
N ASN A 392 34.53 -2.11 -38.73
CA ASN A 392 34.76 -1.18 -37.63
C ASN A 392 35.74 -0.07 -38.08
N ASN A 393 35.85 1.04 -37.34
CA ASN A 393 37.14 1.39 -36.68
C ASN A 393 37.06 2.58 -35.71
N VAL A 394 38.10 2.64 -34.85
CA VAL A 394 38.40 3.68 -33.85
C VAL A 394 39.16 4.84 -34.57
N GLU A 395 39.31 6.08 -34.04
CA GLU A 395 40.32 6.47 -33.04
C GLU A 395 40.12 7.92 -32.49
N SER A 396 40.92 8.26 -31.47
CA SER A 396 40.96 9.50 -30.68
C SER A 396 41.70 10.69 -31.33
N ILE A 397 41.63 11.88 -30.69
CA ILE A 397 42.82 12.72 -30.34
C ILE A 397 42.43 13.81 -29.30
N SER A 398 43.42 14.39 -28.61
CA SER A 398 43.25 15.12 -27.33
C SER A 398 43.75 16.59 -27.33
N SER A 399 43.32 17.33 -26.29
CA SER A 399 44.03 18.41 -25.56
C SER A 399 44.40 19.74 -26.23
N ALA A 400 44.02 20.85 -25.58
CA ALA A 400 44.84 22.07 -25.40
C ALA A 400 44.31 22.92 -24.21
N THR A 401 45.20 23.61 -23.49
CA THR A 401 44.91 24.52 -22.35
C THR A 401 45.34 25.96 -22.66
N VAL A 402 44.75 26.98 -22.01
CA VAL A 402 45.47 28.17 -21.45
C VAL A 402 44.53 29.08 -20.62
N ASN A 403 45.14 29.85 -19.71
CA ASN A 403 44.52 30.65 -18.63
C ASN A 403 43.65 31.85 -19.07
N GLY A 404 42.73 32.27 -18.18
CA GLY A 404 42.12 33.61 -18.17
C GLY A 404 41.42 33.91 -16.83
N SER A 405 41.67 35.09 -16.24
CA SER A 405 41.11 35.50 -14.95
C SER A 405 39.65 36.01 -15.07
N PRO A 406 38.79 35.84 -14.05
CA PRO A 406 37.40 36.26 -14.12
C PRO A 406 37.22 37.78 -13.93
N THR A 407 36.33 38.37 -14.72
CA THR A 407 35.71 39.67 -14.45
C THR A 407 34.19 39.50 -14.38
N ASN A 408 33.53 40.30 -13.54
CA ASN A 408 32.14 40.07 -13.16
C ASN A 408 31.15 40.17 -14.32
N VAL A 409 30.36 39.12 -14.53
CA VAL A 409 29.01 39.20 -15.08
C VAL A 409 28.10 38.39 -14.17
N LEU A 410 27.15 39.05 -13.49
CA LEU A 410 26.08 38.32 -12.81
C LEU A 410 25.11 37.78 -13.88
N GLN A 411 24.97 36.47 -13.95
CA GLN A 411 23.86 35.84 -14.65
C GLN A 411 23.24 34.77 -13.76
N THR A 412 22.04 35.06 -13.25
CA THR A 412 21.32 34.22 -12.31
C THR A 412 20.83 32.95 -12.99
N ALA A 413 21.64 31.89 -12.95
CA ALA A 413 21.27 30.58 -13.47
C ALA A 413 20.20 29.93 -12.57
N VAL A 414 18.94 30.01 -12.99
CA VAL A 414 17.84 29.25 -12.38
C VAL A 414 18.07 27.77 -12.68
N ALA A 415 18.55 27.03 -11.68
CA ALA A 415 18.76 25.59 -11.81
C ALA A 415 17.41 24.86 -11.85
N VAL A 416 17.00 24.42 -13.05
CA VAL A 416 15.80 23.60 -13.23
C VAL A 416 16.06 22.20 -12.66
N THR A 417 15.65 21.99 -11.41
CA THR A 417 15.73 20.71 -10.71
C THR A 417 14.63 19.77 -11.20
N LEU A 418 14.94 19.03 -12.28
CA LEU A 418 14.15 17.89 -12.73
C LEU A 418 14.34 16.69 -11.79
N ASN A 419 13.71 16.77 -10.61
CA ASN A 419 13.18 15.67 -9.80
C ASN A 419 12.58 16.25 -8.49
N PRO A 420 11.41 15.79 -8.03
CA PRO A 420 10.99 16.07 -6.66
C PRO A 420 11.97 15.39 -5.68
N PRO A 421 12.35 16.03 -4.56
CA PRO A 421 13.19 15.38 -3.57
C PRO A 421 12.45 14.22 -2.92
N LEU A 422 13.10 13.06 -2.82
CA LEU A 422 12.66 11.98 -1.93
C LEU A 422 12.55 12.55 -0.51
N VAL A 423 11.42 12.30 0.17
CA VAL A 423 11.13 12.89 1.48
C VAL A 423 11.80 12.07 2.58
N ILE A 424 13.13 12.14 2.61
CA ILE A 424 14.01 11.49 3.57
C ILE A 424 13.68 11.98 4.99
N MET A 425 13.34 11.06 5.91
CA MET A 425 12.88 11.39 7.28
C MET A 425 13.79 10.83 8.37
N ASN A 426 13.77 11.47 9.55
CA ASN A 426 14.29 10.90 10.79
C ASN A 426 13.14 10.26 11.57
N SER A 427 13.02 8.93 11.53
CA SER A 427 11.88 8.23 12.12
C SER A 427 11.85 8.21 13.66
N LEU A 428 12.98 8.51 14.32
CA LEU A 428 13.10 8.44 15.78
C LEU A 428 12.82 9.76 16.50
N VAL A 429 13.05 10.91 15.84
CA VAL A 429 13.04 12.25 16.49
C VAL A 429 12.28 13.32 15.68
N SER A 430 11.36 12.92 14.80
CA SER A 430 10.51 13.90 14.08
C SER A 430 9.55 14.63 15.03
N GLU A 431 9.78 15.93 15.26
CA GLU A 431 8.86 16.79 16.02
C GLU A 431 7.48 16.85 15.36
N SER A 432 6.41 16.68 16.15
CA SER A 432 5.01 16.84 15.73
C SER A 432 4.58 18.32 15.60
N LYS A 433 5.45 19.17 15.02
CA LYS A 433 5.27 20.62 15.00
C LYS A 433 4.50 21.06 13.73
N VAL A 434 3.28 21.55 13.93
CA VAL A 434 2.37 22.01 12.86
C VAL A 434 2.13 23.50 13.00
N ILE A 435 2.38 24.26 11.94
CA ILE A 435 1.99 25.68 11.86
C ILE A 435 0.55 25.74 11.34
N SER A 436 -0.31 26.48 12.04
CA SER A 436 -1.66 26.79 11.59
C SER A 436 -1.71 28.20 11.02
N GLU A 437 -1.87 28.33 9.70
CA GLU A 437 -2.33 29.57 9.08
C GLU A 437 -3.85 29.48 8.82
N PRO A 438 -4.61 30.58 9.02
CA PRO A 438 -6.06 30.58 8.82
C PRO A 438 -6.42 30.41 7.34
N MET A 439 -7.57 29.81 7.05
CA MET A 439 -8.01 29.62 5.66
C MET A 439 -8.69 30.87 5.10
N ASP A 440 -7.98 31.62 4.26
CA ASP A 440 -8.59 32.64 3.41
C ASP A 440 -9.44 32.00 2.30
N CYS A 441 -10.75 32.22 2.37
CA CYS A 441 -11.71 31.76 1.37
C CYS A 441 -12.20 32.92 0.50
N ASN A 442 -11.50 33.23 -0.59
CA ASN A 442 -12.10 33.58 -1.90
C ASN A 442 -11.08 33.98 -2.97
N MET A 443 -11.37 33.58 -4.22
CA MET A 443 -11.22 34.43 -5.40
C MET A 443 -12.21 33.96 -6.48
N SER A 444 -13.33 34.68 -6.63
CA SER A 444 -14.23 34.51 -7.79
C SER A 444 -13.64 35.21 -9.02
N PRO A 445 -13.88 34.71 -10.25
CA PRO A 445 -13.31 35.32 -11.45
C PRO A 445 -13.92 36.70 -11.75
N ALA A 446 -13.07 37.63 -12.21
CA ALA A 446 -13.48 38.99 -12.55
C ALA A 446 -14.26 39.06 -13.89
N PRO A 447 -15.23 39.98 -14.04
CA PRO A 447 -15.97 40.17 -15.27
C PRO A 447 -15.16 40.91 -16.35
N SER A 448 -15.57 40.74 -17.61
CA SER A 448 -14.95 41.35 -18.80
C SER A 448 -15.09 42.88 -18.86
N PRO A 449 -14.18 43.60 -19.54
CA PRO A 449 -14.12 45.07 -19.48
C PRO A 449 -15.18 45.76 -20.34
N GLN A 450 -15.64 46.93 -19.87
CA GLN A 450 -16.34 47.91 -20.70
C GLN A 450 -15.74 49.31 -20.53
N SER A 451 -15.93 50.09 -21.60
CA SER A 451 -15.46 51.44 -21.91
C SER A 451 -15.55 52.51 -20.80
N SER A 452 -14.47 53.29 -20.68
CA SER A 452 -14.42 54.75 -20.42
C SER A 452 -15.60 55.45 -19.73
N ASP A 453 -15.32 56.20 -18.64
CA ASP A 453 -15.06 57.63 -18.85
C ASP A 453 -14.31 58.42 -17.74
N THR A 454 -13.82 59.55 -18.22
CA THR A 454 -13.00 60.66 -17.74
C THR A 454 -13.37 61.37 -16.41
N ALA A 455 -12.45 61.29 -15.43
CA ALA A 455 -11.86 62.38 -14.61
C ALA A 455 -12.57 63.12 -13.42
N MET A 456 -11.67 63.56 -12.51
CA MET A 456 -11.67 64.78 -11.66
C MET A 456 -12.43 64.88 -10.31
N ASN A 457 -11.60 64.98 -9.25
CA ASN A 457 -11.48 66.12 -8.30
C ASN A 457 -12.12 66.11 -6.88
N THR A 458 -11.26 66.51 -5.92
CA THR A 458 -11.50 67.33 -4.70
C THR A 458 -12.40 66.80 -3.57
N ASP A 459 -12.19 67.12 -2.28
CA ASP A 459 -11.07 67.67 -1.50
C ASP A 459 -11.47 67.70 0.01
N ASN A 460 -10.51 67.77 0.94
CA ASN A 460 -10.62 68.17 2.36
C ASN A 460 -11.65 67.53 3.33
N GLY A 461 -11.26 67.29 4.61
CA GLY A 461 -12.16 66.67 5.61
C GLY A 461 -11.57 66.38 7.01
N SER A 462 -10.93 67.36 7.64
CA SER A 462 -10.13 67.28 8.89
C SER A 462 -10.71 66.58 10.16
N SER A 463 -9.85 65.74 10.78
CA SER A 463 -9.44 65.75 12.22
C SER A 463 -10.21 65.00 13.36
N VAL A 464 -9.53 64.90 14.51
CA VAL A 464 -9.94 64.49 15.89
C VAL A 464 -9.91 63.00 16.28
N SER A 465 -8.68 62.54 16.57
CA SER A 465 -8.21 61.77 17.76
C SER A 465 -9.16 61.02 18.71
N MET A 466 -8.77 59.77 18.98
CA MET A 466 -8.56 59.14 20.32
C MET A 466 -9.71 59.10 21.36
N GLN A 467 -10.22 57.89 21.60
CA GLN A 467 -10.40 57.38 22.97
C GLN A 467 -10.34 55.84 23.01
N VAL A 468 -10.10 55.27 24.19
CA VAL A 468 -9.86 53.83 24.42
C VAL A 468 -10.83 53.32 25.48
N GLU A 469 -11.54 52.23 25.19
CA GLU A 469 -12.23 51.42 26.20
C GLU A 469 -11.93 49.92 26.00
N THR A 470 -12.13 49.14 27.05
CA THR A 470 -11.65 47.75 27.23
C THR A 470 -12.52 46.68 26.55
N PRO A 471 -11.98 45.48 26.26
CA PRO A 471 -12.66 44.48 25.44
C PRO A 471 -13.84 43.80 26.15
N SER A 472 -14.98 43.75 25.46
CA SER A 472 -16.04 42.76 25.67
C SER A 472 -15.64 41.39 25.08
N PRO A 473 -16.18 40.26 25.57
CA PRO A 473 -15.72 38.93 25.20
C PRO A 473 -16.02 38.56 23.73
N SER A 474 -15.34 37.50 23.29
CA SER A 474 -15.44 36.90 21.96
C SER A 474 -16.87 36.70 21.48
N VAL A 475 -17.16 37.23 20.28
CA VAL A 475 -18.24 36.69 19.45
C VAL A 475 -17.76 35.36 18.90
N ASP A 476 -18.29 34.26 19.44
CA ASP A 476 -18.08 32.94 18.84
C ASP A 476 -18.60 32.95 17.41
N MET A 477 -17.75 32.62 16.44
CA MET A 477 -18.21 32.37 15.07
C MET A 477 -18.94 31.03 15.05
N VAL A 478 -20.24 31.10 15.33
CA VAL A 478 -21.19 30.01 15.08
C VAL A 478 -21.15 29.70 13.58
N VAL A 479 -20.44 28.63 13.23
CA VAL A 479 -20.61 27.97 11.94
C VAL A 479 -22.06 27.53 11.85
N ASP A 480 -22.75 27.87 10.75
CA ASP A 480 -24.16 27.53 10.54
C ASP A 480 -24.36 26.00 10.49
N VAL A 481 -24.60 25.43 11.67
CA VAL A 481 -25.13 24.07 11.81
C VAL A 481 -26.58 24.14 11.34
N ILE A 482 -26.83 23.62 10.15
CA ILE A 482 -28.18 23.37 9.64
C ILE A 482 -28.91 22.53 10.70
N GLN A 483 -29.86 23.15 11.39
CA GLN A 483 -30.66 22.47 12.42
C GLN A 483 -31.72 21.58 11.78
N ASP A 484 -31.29 20.43 11.27
CA ASP A 484 -32.20 19.44 10.72
C ASP A 484 -32.87 18.64 11.85
N GLN A 485 -33.88 19.26 12.48
CA GLN A 485 -34.56 18.77 13.68
C GLN A 485 -35.48 17.55 13.45
N LYS A 486 -35.12 16.62 12.54
CA LYS A 486 -35.97 15.46 12.20
C LYS A 486 -35.32 14.08 12.23
N HIS A 487 -34.00 13.97 12.28
CA HIS A 487 -33.34 12.68 12.48
C HIS A 487 -32.31 12.75 13.59
N SER A 488 -32.58 12.01 14.68
CA SER A 488 -31.58 11.67 15.69
C SER A 488 -30.69 10.55 15.15
N TYR A 489 -29.88 10.86 14.14
CA TYR A 489 -28.93 9.90 13.57
C TYR A 489 -28.03 9.31 14.66
N GLU A 490 -27.94 7.98 14.73
CA GLU A 490 -26.88 7.32 15.50
C GLU A 490 -25.53 7.69 14.88
N ARG A 491 -24.70 8.34 15.71
CA ARG A 491 -23.43 8.97 15.29
C ARG A 491 -22.24 8.02 15.31
N ASP A 492 -22.44 6.85 15.90
CA ASP A 492 -21.42 5.82 16.05
C ASP A 492 -21.40 4.93 14.80
N LEU A 493 -20.20 4.49 14.40
CA LEU A 493 -20.02 3.48 13.36
C LEU A 493 -20.58 2.12 13.82
N THR A 494 -21.32 1.47 12.93
CA THR A 494 -21.89 0.13 13.08
C THR A 494 -20.92 -0.96 12.57
N GLU A 495 -21.31 -2.23 12.66
CA GLU A 495 -20.54 -3.33 12.04
C GLU A 495 -20.71 -3.31 10.51
N GLU A 496 -21.90 -2.93 10.06
CA GLU A 496 -22.33 -2.81 8.68
C GLU A 496 -21.57 -1.69 7.95
N ASP A 497 -21.41 -0.52 8.60
CA ASP A 497 -20.56 0.58 8.09
C ASP A 497 -19.13 0.11 7.81
N LEU A 498 -18.53 -0.62 8.75
CA LEU A 498 -17.15 -1.10 8.62
C LEU A 498 -17.04 -2.28 7.65
N LEU A 499 -18.06 -3.15 7.54
CA LEU A 499 -18.13 -4.18 6.50
C LEU A 499 -18.19 -3.56 5.10
N LEU A 500 -19.02 -2.52 4.90
CA LEU A 500 -19.06 -1.74 3.67
C LEU A 500 -17.72 -1.06 3.39
N MET A 501 -17.10 -0.41 4.37
CA MET A 501 -15.78 0.22 4.21
C MET A 501 -14.68 -0.80 3.85
N CYS A 502 -14.69 -1.99 4.48
CA CYS A 502 -13.78 -3.08 4.14
C CYS A 502 -14.04 -3.62 2.73
N ASP A 503 -15.30 -3.74 2.29
CA ASP A 503 -15.63 -4.22 0.95
C ASP A 503 -15.28 -3.20 -0.15
N LEU A 504 -15.40 -1.89 0.14
CA LEU A 504 -14.93 -0.78 -0.71
C LEU A 504 -13.40 -0.80 -0.88
N PHE A 505 -12.67 -1.12 0.17
CA PHE A 505 -11.20 -1.10 0.21
C PHE A 505 -10.61 -2.48 0.54
N TYR A 506 -10.93 -3.48 -0.28
CA TYR A 506 -10.72 -4.89 0.07
C TYR A 506 -9.26 -5.38 -0.09
N LEU A 507 -8.86 -5.91 -1.25
CA LEU A 507 -7.53 -6.52 -1.46
C LEU A 507 -6.90 -6.12 -2.81
N PRO A 508 -5.59 -6.39 -3.04
CA PRO A 508 -4.90 -5.95 -4.27
C PRO A 508 -5.48 -6.51 -5.59
N PHE A 509 -6.10 -7.69 -5.55
CA PHE A 509 -6.55 -8.46 -6.71
C PHE A 509 -8.07 -8.73 -6.76
N GLU A 510 -8.83 -8.22 -5.80
CA GLU A 510 -10.26 -8.49 -5.66
C GLU A 510 -10.95 -7.42 -4.80
N HIS A 511 -12.20 -7.11 -5.16
CA HIS A 511 -13.09 -6.20 -4.42
C HIS A 511 -14.02 -7.02 -3.51
N GLY A 512 -14.48 -6.44 -2.40
CA GLY A 512 -15.44 -7.12 -1.53
C GLY A 512 -16.82 -7.25 -2.18
N PRO A 513 -17.70 -8.15 -1.69
CA PRO A 513 -18.96 -8.48 -2.35
C PRO A 513 -19.86 -7.27 -2.63
N GLN A 514 -19.96 -6.33 -1.68
CA GLN A 514 -20.72 -5.09 -1.85
C GLN A 514 -20.17 -4.24 -3.00
N SER A 515 -18.85 -4.04 -3.10
CA SER A 515 -18.26 -3.29 -4.22
C SER A 515 -18.54 -3.92 -5.59
N VAL A 516 -18.55 -5.25 -5.67
CA VAL A 516 -18.92 -5.96 -6.90
C VAL A 516 -20.40 -5.71 -7.24
N GLN A 517 -21.29 -5.64 -6.25
CA GLN A 517 -22.69 -5.26 -6.43
C GLN A 517 -22.83 -3.82 -6.96
N TYR A 518 -22.17 -2.82 -6.35
CA TYR A 518 -22.21 -1.42 -6.80
C TYR A 518 -21.74 -1.29 -8.27
N LEU A 519 -20.64 -1.94 -8.62
CA LEU A 519 -20.10 -1.96 -9.98
C LEU A 519 -21.05 -2.67 -10.97
N THR A 520 -21.67 -3.77 -10.56
CA THR A 520 -22.61 -4.54 -11.38
C THR A 520 -23.91 -3.77 -11.63
N GLU A 521 -24.49 -3.14 -10.61
CA GLU A 521 -25.71 -2.33 -10.75
C GLU A 521 -25.45 -1.11 -11.65
N PHE A 522 -24.37 -0.37 -11.41
CA PHE A 522 -24.03 0.78 -12.27
C PHE A 522 -23.80 0.37 -13.73
N ASN A 523 -23.04 -0.70 -13.98
CA ASN A 523 -22.78 -1.17 -15.34
C ASN A 523 -24.05 -1.68 -16.04
N TRP A 524 -24.97 -2.35 -15.32
CA TRP A 524 -26.25 -2.76 -15.88
C TRP A 524 -27.13 -1.54 -16.21
N LEU A 525 -27.25 -0.57 -15.29
CA LEU A 525 -28.04 0.65 -15.50
C LEU A 525 -27.54 1.46 -16.70
N LYS A 526 -26.23 1.69 -16.77
CA LYS A 526 -25.57 2.35 -17.90
C LYS A 526 -25.77 1.61 -19.22
N SER A 527 -25.69 0.28 -19.22
CA SER A 527 -25.85 -0.53 -20.44
C SER A 527 -27.29 -0.57 -20.94
N ASN A 528 -28.27 -0.51 -20.05
CA ASN A 528 -29.70 -0.60 -20.38
C ASN A 528 -30.42 0.75 -20.47
N ALA A 529 -29.72 1.87 -20.27
CA ALA A 529 -30.31 3.22 -20.29
C ALA A 529 -31.00 3.61 -21.62
N TYR A 530 -30.71 2.89 -22.72
CA TYR A 530 -31.44 3.04 -23.99
C TYR A 530 -32.94 2.69 -23.87
N LEU A 531 -33.36 1.89 -22.89
CA LEU A 531 -34.76 1.57 -22.63
C LEU A 531 -35.54 2.83 -22.27
N VAL A 532 -35.05 3.58 -21.28
CA VAL A 532 -35.60 4.89 -20.86
C VAL A 532 -35.49 5.93 -21.97
N SER A 533 -34.37 5.94 -22.72
CA SER A 533 -34.17 6.81 -23.89
C SER A 533 -35.33 6.70 -24.89
N ASN A 534 -35.62 5.47 -25.32
CA ASN A 534 -36.65 5.20 -26.31
C ASN A 534 -38.06 5.47 -25.77
N GLU A 535 -38.27 5.32 -24.46
CA GLU A 535 -39.55 5.63 -23.83
C GLU A 535 -39.79 7.14 -23.71
N ASN A 536 -38.80 7.93 -23.28
CA ASN A 536 -38.91 9.40 -23.22
C ASN A 536 -39.05 10.00 -24.64
N LEU A 537 -38.38 9.41 -25.65
CA LEU A 537 -38.60 9.70 -27.08
C LEU A 537 -39.97 9.26 -27.62
N ARG A 538 -40.66 8.32 -26.97
CA ARG A 538 -42.04 7.90 -27.30
C ARG A 538 -43.07 8.80 -26.61
N LYS A 539 -42.91 9.07 -25.31
CA LYS A 539 -43.77 9.96 -24.50
C LYS A 539 -43.81 11.39 -25.07
N SER A 540 -42.69 11.89 -25.55
CA SER A 540 -42.62 13.20 -26.25
C SER A 540 -43.28 13.22 -27.64
N LYS A 541 -43.59 12.06 -28.24
CA LYS A 541 -44.20 11.94 -29.59
C LYS A 541 -45.63 11.40 -29.61
N LYS A 542 -46.09 10.73 -28.55
CA LYS A 542 -47.46 10.25 -28.37
C LYS A 542 -47.94 10.55 -26.96
N LYS A 543 -49.03 11.31 -26.86
CA LYS A 543 -49.53 11.86 -25.59
C LYS A 543 -50.21 10.84 -24.68
N ASP A 544 -50.75 9.77 -25.27
CA ASP A 544 -51.52 8.74 -24.56
C ASP A 544 -51.05 7.33 -24.96
N SER A 545 -50.33 6.67 -24.05
CA SER A 545 -50.24 5.20 -23.96
C SER A 545 -49.69 4.84 -22.58
N THR A 546 -50.51 4.25 -21.72
CA THR A 546 -50.20 4.03 -20.29
C THR A 546 -49.44 2.74 -19.99
N ASP A 547 -49.30 1.83 -20.97
CA ASP A 547 -48.52 0.60 -20.80
C ASP A 547 -47.01 0.93 -20.80
N SER A 548 -46.49 1.10 -19.59
CA SER A 548 -45.08 0.94 -19.25
C SER A 548 -44.61 -0.49 -19.61
N LYS A 549 -43.31 -0.66 -19.87
CA LYS A 549 -42.71 -2.00 -20.10
C LYS A 549 -42.06 -2.48 -18.80
N PRO A 550 -42.15 -3.77 -18.45
CA PRO A 550 -41.50 -4.29 -17.24
C PRO A 550 -39.97 -4.08 -17.27
N GLU A 551 -39.36 -4.08 -18.45
CA GLU A 551 -37.93 -3.77 -18.68
C GLU A 551 -37.54 -2.34 -18.22
N ILE A 552 -38.49 -1.41 -18.24
CA ILE A 552 -38.31 -0.01 -17.85
C ILE A 552 -38.57 0.15 -16.35
N GLU A 553 -39.55 -0.58 -15.81
CA GLU A 553 -39.81 -0.65 -14.37
C GLU A 553 -38.61 -1.26 -13.62
N GLU A 554 -38.04 -2.36 -14.12
CA GLU A 554 -36.78 -2.91 -13.59
C GLU A 554 -35.66 -1.84 -13.59
N TRP A 555 -35.57 -1.03 -14.65
CA TRP A 555 -34.55 0.02 -14.72
C TRP A 555 -34.73 1.09 -13.63
N TYR A 556 -35.95 1.56 -13.40
CA TYR A 556 -36.23 2.53 -12.33
C TYR A 556 -36.10 1.92 -10.92
N GLU A 557 -36.48 0.66 -10.71
CA GLU A 557 -36.25 -0.04 -9.44
C GLU A 557 -34.75 -0.20 -9.12
N ARG A 558 -33.94 -0.54 -10.13
CA ARG A 558 -32.49 -0.66 -9.97
C ARG A 558 -31.80 0.69 -9.85
N ALA A 559 -32.32 1.75 -10.49
CA ALA A 559 -31.87 3.12 -10.27
C ALA A 559 -32.15 3.57 -8.82
N LYS A 560 -33.32 3.23 -8.26
CA LYS A 560 -33.64 3.45 -6.84
C LYS A 560 -32.70 2.67 -5.91
N ARG A 561 -32.33 1.43 -6.27
CA ARG A 561 -31.30 0.67 -5.53
C ARG A 561 -29.93 1.34 -5.58
N MET A 562 -29.51 1.89 -6.73
CA MET A 562 -28.26 2.67 -6.83
C MET A 562 -28.30 3.92 -5.95
N ASP A 563 -29.47 4.53 -5.78
CA ASP A 563 -29.70 5.62 -4.83
C ASP A 563 -29.50 5.18 -3.37
N GLU A 564 -30.12 4.06 -2.98
CA GLU A 564 -30.00 3.46 -1.63
C GLU A 564 -28.55 3.07 -1.31
N LEU A 565 -27.84 2.43 -2.25
CA LEU A 565 -26.41 2.10 -2.13
C LEU A 565 -25.53 3.36 -2.04
N THR A 566 -25.89 4.45 -2.71
CA THR A 566 -25.16 5.73 -2.60
C THR A 566 -25.31 6.32 -1.20
N GLU A 567 -26.50 6.24 -0.60
CA GLU A 567 -26.74 6.83 0.71
C GLU A 567 -26.07 6.06 1.85
N GLN A 568 -25.92 4.73 1.74
CA GLN A 568 -25.09 3.95 2.66
C GLN A 568 -23.65 4.48 2.76
N VAL A 569 -23.05 4.90 1.64
CA VAL A 569 -21.70 5.49 1.62
C VAL A 569 -21.70 6.93 2.16
N ASN A 570 -22.80 7.67 2.03
CA ASN A 570 -22.98 8.97 2.71
C ASN A 570 -23.09 8.81 4.23
N GLU A 571 -23.83 7.83 4.73
CA GLU A 571 -23.96 7.54 6.17
C GLU A 571 -22.63 7.08 6.79
N LEU A 572 -21.96 6.10 6.16
CA LEU A 572 -20.62 5.64 6.54
C LEU A 572 -19.64 6.82 6.69
N PHE A 573 -19.57 7.70 5.67
CA PHE A 573 -18.69 8.87 5.72
C PHE A 573 -19.07 9.83 6.87
N GLN A 574 -20.36 10.05 7.13
CA GLN A 574 -20.81 10.89 8.24
C GLN A 574 -20.40 10.30 9.59
N ARG A 575 -20.73 9.03 9.87
CA ARG A 575 -20.36 8.33 11.12
C ARG A 575 -18.84 8.27 11.32
N LEU A 576 -18.08 8.05 10.25
CA LEU A 576 -16.62 8.12 10.28
C LEU A 576 -16.14 9.54 10.66
N THR A 577 -16.65 10.60 10.02
CA THR A 577 -16.22 11.97 10.35
C THR A 577 -16.60 12.42 11.77
N PHE A 578 -17.65 11.86 12.37
CA PHE A 578 -18.01 12.10 13.79
C PHE A 578 -17.21 11.26 14.80
N SER A 579 -16.41 10.29 14.37
CA SER A 579 -15.67 9.41 15.28
C SER A 579 -14.62 10.16 16.13
N ALA A 580 -14.48 9.69 17.38
CA ALA A 580 -13.67 10.35 18.43
C ALA A 580 -12.15 10.16 18.24
N ASN A 581 -11.73 9.07 17.58
CA ASN A 581 -10.34 8.80 17.25
C ASN A 581 -9.91 9.61 16.01
N ARG A 582 -9.42 10.82 16.21
CA ARG A 582 -9.06 11.71 15.09
C ARG A 582 -7.88 11.21 14.27
N GLU A 583 -6.98 10.44 14.87
CA GLU A 583 -5.85 9.79 14.18
C GLU A 583 -6.40 8.82 13.11
N LEU A 584 -7.23 7.87 13.54
CA LEU A 584 -7.85 6.86 12.66
C LEU A 584 -8.79 7.49 11.61
N VAL A 585 -9.49 8.58 11.94
CA VAL A 585 -10.28 9.32 10.95
C VAL A 585 -9.39 9.99 9.91
N HIS A 586 -8.27 10.61 10.30
CA HIS A 586 -7.39 11.32 9.37
C HIS A 586 -6.65 10.37 8.42
N ASP A 587 -6.26 9.18 8.89
CA ASP A 587 -5.70 8.10 8.08
C ASP A 587 -6.69 7.63 6.97
N LEU A 588 -7.97 7.44 7.31
CA LEU A 588 -8.97 6.88 6.38
C LEU A 588 -9.68 7.94 5.52
N TYR A 589 -9.72 9.21 5.96
CA TYR A 589 -10.52 10.27 5.32
C TYR A 589 -10.25 10.45 3.81
N PRO A 590 -9.01 10.45 3.29
CA PRO A 590 -8.76 10.70 1.86
C PRO A 590 -9.44 9.66 0.97
N TYR A 591 -9.38 8.38 1.37
CA TYR A 591 -9.96 7.25 0.64
C TYR A 591 -11.49 7.28 0.68
N VAL A 592 -12.08 7.40 1.88
CA VAL A 592 -13.54 7.40 2.05
C VAL A 592 -14.17 8.65 1.42
N TRP A 593 -13.46 9.79 1.38
CA TRP A 593 -13.88 10.97 0.63
C TRP A 593 -13.89 10.73 -0.90
N ASP A 594 -12.81 10.18 -1.46
CA ASP A 594 -12.68 9.96 -2.92
C ASP A 594 -13.75 8.96 -3.42
N VAL A 595 -13.93 7.82 -2.73
CA VAL A 595 -14.94 6.82 -3.13
C VAL A 595 -16.37 7.34 -2.98
N ARG A 596 -16.67 8.13 -1.93
CA ARG A 596 -17.97 8.80 -1.76
C ARG A 596 -18.24 9.78 -2.90
N CYS A 597 -17.27 10.61 -3.26
CA CYS A 597 -17.39 11.56 -4.37
C CYS A 597 -17.62 10.84 -5.70
N VAL A 598 -16.89 9.74 -5.96
CA VAL A 598 -17.05 8.93 -7.17
C VAL A 598 -18.44 8.28 -7.22
N ILE A 599 -18.87 7.59 -6.17
CA ILE A 599 -20.20 6.91 -6.15
C ILE A 599 -21.34 7.92 -6.28
N SER A 600 -21.24 9.08 -5.61
CA SER A 600 -22.19 10.18 -5.77
C SER A 600 -22.27 10.67 -7.23
N LEU A 601 -21.12 10.85 -7.89
CA LEU A 601 -21.06 11.26 -9.31
C LEU A 601 -21.64 10.20 -10.26
N LEU A 602 -21.39 8.91 -9.99
CA LEU A 602 -21.96 7.81 -10.76
C LEU A 602 -23.50 7.76 -10.61
N ASN A 603 -24.03 8.03 -9.42
CA ASN A 603 -25.47 8.12 -9.19
C ASN A 603 -26.09 9.37 -9.85
N PHE A 604 -25.46 10.55 -9.77
CA PHE A 604 -25.90 11.73 -10.54
C PHE A 604 -25.92 11.45 -12.06
N TYR A 605 -24.98 10.67 -12.58
CA TYR A 605 -24.99 10.22 -13.97
C TYR A 605 -26.16 9.28 -14.28
N VAL A 606 -26.51 8.34 -13.39
CA VAL A 606 -27.73 7.51 -13.52
C VAL A 606 -29.00 8.36 -13.53
N LYS A 607 -29.10 9.38 -12.66
CA LYS A 607 -30.25 10.30 -12.64
C LYS A 607 -30.37 11.09 -13.94
N TRP A 608 -29.27 11.60 -14.46
CA TRP A 608 -29.22 12.30 -15.76
C TRP A 608 -29.61 11.39 -16.94
N LEU A 609 -29.25 10.10 -16.92
CA LEU A 609 -29.74 9.11 -17.89
C LEU A 609 -31.26 8.92 -17.79
N SER A 610 -31.84 8.97 -16.58
CA SER A 610 -33.29 8.80 -16.36
C SER A 610 -34.13 9.94 -16.95
N GLU A 611 -33.59 11.16 -16.97
CA GLU A 611 -34.19 12.34 -17.61
C GLU A 611 -34.22 12.20 -19.16
N GLY A 612 -33.56 11.20 -19.71
CA GLY A 612 -33.47 10.97 -21.15
C GLY A 612 -32.31 11.70 -21.84
N HIS A 613 -31.28 12.09 -21.09
CA HIS A 613 -30.06 12.66 -21.65
C HIS A 613 -29.00 11.57 -21.91
N PHE A 614 -28.33 11.61 -23.07
CA PHE A 614 -27.36 10.58 -23.48
C PHE A 614 -26.14 11.19 -24.18
N PRO A 615 -24.92 10.68 -23.93
CA PRO A 615 -23.74 11.01 -24.72
C PRO A 615 -23.86 10.41 -26.13
N GLN A 616 -23.50 11.19 -27.15
CA GLN A 616 -23.54 10.75 -28.57
C GLN A 616 -22.62 9.56 -28.89
N SER A 617 -21.73 9.18 -27.96
CA SER A 617 -20.73 8.11 -28.10
C SER A 617 -21.15 6.73 -27.56
N ILE A 618 -22.34 6.59 -26.93
CA ILE A 618 -22.78 5.33 -26.31
C ILE A 618 -22.94 4.16 -27.32
N THR A 619 -22.99 4.41 -28.63
CA THR A 619 -23.11 3.37 -29.65
C THR A 619 -21.94 2.39 -29.75
N ASN A 620 -20.77 2.70 -29.17
CA ASN A 620 -19.57 1.87 -29.22
C ASN A 620 -19.24 1.24 -27.85
N TYR A 621 -19.84 0.09 -27.54
CA TYR A 621 -19.49 -0.69 -26.35
C TYR A 621 -18.24 -1.54 -26.57
N THR A 622 -17.15 -1.19 -25.89
CA THR A 622 -16.08 -2.15 -25.57
C THR A 622 -16.45 -2.83 -24.25
N LEU A 623 -16.54 -4.17 -24.24
CA LEU A 623 -16.55 -4.90 -22.97
C LEU A 623 -15.19 -4.74 -22.31
N GLY A 624 -15.12 -4.03 -21.18
CA GLY A 624 -13.96 -4.07 -20.30
C GLY A 624 -13.93 -5.42 -19.60
N SER A 625 -13.00 -6.30 -19.98
CA SER A 625 -12.78 -7.58 -19.30
C SER A 625 -12.09 -7.33 -17.95
N TYR A 626 -12.88 -7.24 -16.89
CA TYR A 626 -12.39 -7.27 -15.51
C TYR A 626 -12.27 -8.74 -15.06
N THR A 627 -11.04 -9.26 -15.07
CA THR A 627 -10.65 -10.65 -14.72
C THR A 627 -9.30 -10.66 -14.01
#